data_AF-A0A2V9BXK7-F1
#
_entry.id   AF-A0A2V9BXK7-F1
#
_cell.length_a   1.000
_cell.length_b   1.000
_cell.length_c   1.000
_cell.angle_alpha   90.00
_cell.angle_beta   90.00
_cell.angle_gamma   90.00
#
_symmetry.space_group_name_H-M   'P 1'
#
loop_
_entity.id
_entity.type
_entity.pdbx_description
1 polymer ?
#
loop_
_entity_poly.entity_id
_entity_poly.type
_entity_poly.pdbx_seq_one_letter_code
_entity_poly.pdbx_strand_id
1 'polypeptide(L)' 'MLDQRRLPAEVVYHTYTDYGEVARAIREMVIRGAPAIGVAAAMGVALGVQRSTARTLDE' A
#
# COMPACT_ATOMS: atom_id res chain seq x y z
N MET A 1 0.24 -4.15 7.24
CA MET A 1 -0.76 -4.74 6.32
C MET A 1 -0.70 -6.25 6.43
N LEU A 2 -1.85 -6.90 6.65
CA LEU A 2 -1.94 -8.37 6.77
C LEU A 2 -1.68 -9.04 5.42
N ASP A 3 -0.80 -10.05 5.38
CA ASP A 3 -0.54 -10.86 4.18
C ASP A 3 -1.59 -11.96 4.01
N GLN A 4 -2.61 -11.67 3.19
CA GLN A 4 -3.71 -12.60 2.95
C GLN A 4 -3.27 -13.86 2.17
N ARG A 5 -2.05 -13.90 1.60
CA ARG A 5 -1.51 -15.07 0.88
C ARG A 5 -0.97 -16.15 1.83
N ARG A 6 -0.78 -15.80 3.11
CA ARG A 6 -0.29 -16.71 4.15
C ARG A 6 -1.43 -17.34 4.95
N LEU A 7 -2.62 -16.76 4.89
CA LEU A 7 -3.80 -17.32 5.54
C LEU A 7 -4.29 -18.59 4.83
N PRO A 8 -4.85 -19.57 5.58
CA PRO A 8 -5.04 -19.55 7.04
C PRO A 8 -3.82 -20.05 7.84
N ALA A 9 -2.74 -20.47 7.17
CA ALA A 9 -1.60 -21.14 7.81
C ALA A 9 -0.83 -20.24 8.77
N GLU A 10 -0.66 -18.95 8.45
CA GLU A 10 0.10 -18.01 9.27
C GLU A 10 -0.44 -16.59 9.17
N VAL A 11 -0.41 -15.86 10.30
CA VAL A 11 -0.76 -14.44 10.38
C VAL A 11 0.53 -13.61 10.36
N VAL A 12 0.80 -12.99 9.21
CA VAL A 12 1.99 -12.14 8.99
C VAL A 12 1.57 -10.72 8.64
N TYR A 13 2.22 -9.73 9.26
CA TYR A 13 2.03 -8.32 8.96
C TYR A 13 3.30 -7.72 8.35
N HIS A 14 3.13 -7.05 7.20
CA HIS A 14 4.19 -6.28 6.56
C HIS A 14 4.00 -4.78 6.82
N THR A 15 5.08 -4.07 7.12
CA THR A 15 5.08 -2.60 7.19
C THR A 15 5.61 -2.05 5.89
N TYR A 16 4.85 -1.16 5.26
CA TYR A 16 5.24 -0.48 4.02
C TYR A 16 5.50 0.98 4.34
N THR A 17 6.59 1.50 3.81
CA THR A 17 6.97 2.90 4.07
C THR A 17 7.05 3.73 2.79
N ASP A 18 7.01 3.07 1.63
CA ASP A 18 7.00 3.68 0.31
C ASP A 18 5.73 3.32 -0.48
N TYR A 19 5.26 4.26 -1.30
CA TYR A 19 4.02 4.08 -2.09
C TYR A 19 4.17 3.01 -3.18
N GLY A 20 5.39 2.81 -3.71
CA GLY A 20 5.71 1.76 -4.68
C GLY A 20 5.61 0.37 -4.07
N GLU A 21 6.02 0.21 -2.80
CA GLU A 21 5.84 -1.04 -2.06
C GLU A 21 4.35 -1.36 -1.84
N VAL A 22 3.55 -0.36 -1.49
CA VAL A 22 2.09 -0.51 -1.35
C VAL A 22 1.47 -0.93 -2.69
N ALA A 23 1.86 -0.28 -3.79
CA ALA A 23 1.38 -0.63 -5.13
C ALA A 23 1.75 -2.08 -5.51
N ARG A 24 2.96 -2.51 -5.16
CA ARG A 24 3.39 -3.90 -5.37
C ARG A 24 2.59 -4.88 -4.51
N ALA A 25 2.32 -4.54 -3.24
CA ALA A 25 1.51 -5.37 -2.34
C ALA A 25 0.08 -5.60 -2.88
N ILE A 26 -0.53 -4.58 -3.50
CA ILE A 26 -1.84 -4.71 -4.17
C ILE A 26 -1.72 -5.65 -5.39
N ARG A 27 -0.74 -5.44 -6.27
CA ARG A 27 -0.54 -6.26 -7.48
C ARG A 27 -0.26 -7.73 -7.17
N GLU A 28 0.55 -7.99 -6.14
CA GLU A 28 0.88 -9.35 -5.71
C GLU A 28 -0.23 -10.01 -4.85
N MET A 29 -1.36 -9.31 -4.63
CA MET A 29 -2.47 -9.74 -3.78
C MET A 29 -2.08 -10.04 -2.33
N VAL A 30 -1.07 -9.36 -1.78
CA VAL A 30 -0.83 -9.32 -0.32
C VAL A 30 -2.08 -8.83 0.39
N ILE A 31 -2.69 -7.77 -0.15
CA ILE A 31 -4.01 -7.27 0.22
C ILE A 31 -4.96 -7.41 -0.96
N ARG A 32 -6.21 -7.76 -0.68
CA ARG A 32 -7.27 -7.93 -1.68
C ARG A 32 -8.64 -7.65 -1.08
N GLY A 33 -9.65 -7.54 -1.95
CA GLY A 33 -10.99 -7.06 -1.63
C GLY A 33 -11.12 -5.58 -1.96
N ALA A 34 -12.16 -5.20 -2.72
CA ALA A 34 -12.28 -3.85 -3.27
C ALA A 34 -12.17 -2.73 -2.22
N PRO A 35 -12.84 -2.80 -1.05
CA PRO A 35 -12.69 -1.77 -0.03
C PRO A 35 -11.27 -1.69 0.54
N ALA A 36 -10.63 -2.83 0.80
CA ALA A 36 -9.29 -2.88 1.37
C ALA A 36 -8.23 -2.37 0.39
N ILE A 37 -8.38 -2.67 -0.90
CA ILE A 37 -7.54 -2.12 -1.97
C ILE A 37 -7.69 -0.59 -2.01
N GLY A 38 -8.92 -0.07 -1.92
CA GLY A 38 -9.17 1.37 -1.89
C GLY A 38 -8.45 2.07 -0.73
N VAL A 39 -8.57 1.52 0.48
CA VAL A 39 -7.86 2.05 1.66
C VAL A 39 -6.33 1.97 1.48
N ALA A 40 -5.81 0.83 1.01
CA ALA A 40 -4.38 0.66 0.77
C ALA A 40 -3.85 1.68 -0.25
N ALA A 41 -4.55 1.88 -1.37
CA ALA A 41 -4.17 2.84 -2.39
C ALA A 41 -4.17 4.28 -1.84
N ALA A 42 -5.20 4.67 -1.09
CA ALA A 42 -5.25 6.00 -0.46
C ALA A 42 -4.09 6.23 0.52
N MET A 43 -3.75 5.24 1.34
CA MET A 43 -2.59 5.30 2.22
C MET A 43 -1.27 5.34 1.45
N GLY A 44 -1.18 4.64 0.32
CA GLY A 44 -0.05 4.73 -0.61
C GLY A 44 0.13 6.15 -1.15
N VAL A 45 -0.95 6.82 -1.58
CA VAL A 45 -0.90 8.22 -1.99
C VAL A 45 -0.43 9.12 -0.85
N ALA A 46 -0.94 8.93 0.36
CA ALA A 46 -0.53 9.71 1.53
C ALA A 46 0.97 9.56 1.83
N LEU A 47 1.53 8.35 1.74
CA LEU A 47 2.97 8.09 1.86
C LEU A 47 3.76 8.80 0.75
N GLY A 48 3.26 8.76 -0.50
CA GLY A 48 3.89 9.45 -1.62
C GLY A 48 3.96 10.97 -1.41
N VAL A 49 2.86 11.58 -0.96
CA VAL A 49 2.82 13.01 -0.63
C VAL A 49 3.74 13.35 0.53
N GLN A 50 3.72 12.55 1.61
CA GLN A 50 4.57 12.76 2.78
C GLN A 50 6.06 12.73 2.43
N ARG A 51 6.46 11.96 1.41
CA ARG A 51 7.84 11.84 0.95
C ARG A 51 8.18 12.73 -0.25
N SER A 52 7.22 13.45 -0.81
CA SER A 52 7.46 14.32 -1.95
C SER A 52 8.31 15.52 -1.56
N THR A 53 9.29 15.86 -2.40
CA THR A 53 10.07 17.10 -2.29
C THR A 53 9.49 18.24 -3.14
N ALA A 54 8.44 17.97 -3.91
CA ALA A 54 7.78 18.96 -4.74
C ALA A 54 7.17 20.06 -3.87
N ARG A 55 7.40 21.31 -4.27
CA ARG A 55 6.87 22.51 -3.58
C ARG A 55 5.71 23.16 -4.34
N THR A 56 5.62 22.88 -5.63
CA THR A 56 4.66 23.45 -6.57
C THR A 56 4.17 22.35 -7.50
N LEU A 57 3.06 22.61 -8.17
CA LEU A 57 2.58 21.79 -9.27
C LEU A 57 3.31 22.23 -10.55
N ASP A 58 3.54 21.29 -11.46
CA ASP A 58 3.93 21.64 -12.83
C ASP A 58 2.68 22.20 -13.53
N GLU A 59 2.81 23.39 -14.14
CA GLU A 59 1.74 24.10 -14.87
C GLU A 59 1.40 23.44 -16.21
#